data_AF-A0AAD2IZA6-F1
#
_entry.id   AF-A0AAD2IZA6-F1
#
_cell.length_a   1.000
_cell.length_b   1.000
_cell.length_c   1.000
_cell.angle_alpha   90.00
_cell.angle_beta   90.00
_cell.angle_gamma   90.00
#
_symmetry.space_group_name_H-M   'P 1'
#
loop_
_entity.id
_entity.type
_entity.pdbx_description
1 polymer ?
#
loop_
_entity_poly.entity_id
_entity_poly.type
_entity_poly.pdbx_seq_one_letter_code
_entity_poly.pdbx_strand_id
1 'polypeptide(L)' 'MSQFGKSPAYPQSVVYDQARETVTAAYAYGAETGLNVQQHVWLQLLCAALADGNTSSKNAKLFADEALPLALKRLEELA' A
#
# COMPACT_ATOMS: atom_id res chain seq x y z
N MET A 1 26.13 18.36 16.17
CA MET A 1 26.09 18.86 14.78
C MET A 1 25.48 17.77 13.91
N SER A 2 24.36 18.07 13.25
CA SER A 2 23.55 17.13 12.47
C SER A 2 24.24 16.74 11.15
N GLN A 3 24.31 15.44 10.82
CA GLN A 3 24.79 14.94 9.51
C GLN A 3 23.71 14.99 8.42
N PHE A 4 22.93 16.08 8.37
CA PHE A 4 22.02 16.33 7.26
C PHE A 4 22.85 16.84 6.07
N GLY A 5 23.18 15.97 5.12
CA GLY A 5 23.73 16.40 3.83
C GLY A 5 24.92 15.65 3.23
N LYS A 6 25.12 14.36 3.51
CA LYS A 6 26.03 13.53 2.70
C LYS A 6 25.25 12.66 1.71
N SER A 7 24.49 13.29 0.82
CA SER A 7 24.13 12.65 -0.44
C SER A 7 25.38 12.58 -1.31
N PRO A 8 25.80 11.42 -1.84
CA PRO A 8 26.80 11.39 -2.88
C PRO A 8 26.15 11.95 -4.15
N ALA A 9 26.50 13.18 -4.47
CA ALA A 9 26.03 13.90 -5.66
C ALA A 9 26.78 13.44 -6.93
N TYR A 10 26.67 12.17 -7.32
CA TYR A 10 27.04 11.66 -8.66
C TYR A 10 26.32 10.33 -8.92
N PRO A 11 25.91 10.00 -10.16
CA PRO A 11 25.33 8.70 -10.47
C PRO A 11 26.38 7.62 -10.23
N GLN A 12 26.17 6.80 -9.19
CA GLN A 12 26.95 5.59 -8.96
C GLN A 12 26.74 4.67 -10.17
N SER A 13 27.81 4.27 -10.85
CA SER A 13 27.73 3.26 -11.92
C SER A 13 27.06 2.03 -11.33
N VAL A 14 25.83 1.74 -11.75
CA VAL A 14 25.10 0.56 -11.28
C VAL A 14 25.76 -0.64 -11.92
N VAL A 15 26.74 -1.24 -11.24
CA VAL A 15 27.24 -2.57 -11.59
C VAL A 15 26.03 -3.48 -11.52
N TYR A 16 25.67 -4.09 -12.65
CA TYR A 16 24.61 -5.07 -12.72
C TYR A 16 24.94 -6.21 -11.75
N ASP A 17 24.12 -6.33 -10.70
CA ASP A 17 24.24 -7.36 -9.69
C ASP A 17 23.08 -8.34 -9.88
N GLN A 18 23.38 -9.50 -10.46
CA GLN A 18 22.41 -10.57 -10.70
C GLN A 18 21.78 -11.08 -9.39
N ALA A 19 22.43 -10.87 -8.22
CA ALA A 19 21.86 -11.21 -6.93
C ALA A 19 20.64 -10.33 -6.55
N ARG A 20 20.49 -9.15 -7.17
CA ARG A 20 19.30 -8.30 -7.01
C ARG A 20 18.09 -8.78 -7.82
N GLU A 21 18.33 -9.54 -8.89
CA GLU A 21 17.25 -10.24 -9.62
C GLU A 21 16.81 -11.51 -8.90
N THR A 22 17.61 -12.00 -7.96
CA THR A 22 17.16 -12.99 -6.98
C THR A 22 16.30 -12.26 -5.94
N VAL A 23 15.19 -11.69 -6.41
CA VAL A 23 14.09 -11.20 -5.58
C VAL A 23 13.74 -12.37 -4.66
N THR A 24 14.17 -12.19 -3.43
CA THR A 24 13.83 -12.89 -2.19
C THR A 24 12.84 -14.03 -2.37
N ALA A 25 13.25 -15.19 -1.85
CA ALA A 25 12.50 -16.43 -1.66
C ALA A 25 11.19 -16.31 -0.84
N ALA A 26 10.52 -15.16 -0.84
CA ALA A 26 9.16 -14.98 -0.34
C ALA A 26 8.11 -15.67 -1.22
N TYR A 27 8.41 -15.94 -2.50
CA TYR A 27 7.55 -16.77 -3.35
C TYR A 27 7.57 -18.27 -2.98
N ALA A 28 8.55 -18.72 -2.18
CA ALA A 28 8.72 -20.14 -1.85
C ALA A 28 7.86 -20.63 -0.67
N TYR A 29 7.32 -19.71 0.13
CA TYR A 29 6.32 -20.01 1.15
C TYR A 29 5.07 -19.24 0.76
N GLY A 30 3.98 -19.94 0.42
CA GLY A 30 2.70 -19.39 -0.06
C GLY A 30 1.93 -18.46 0.89
N ALA A 31 2.63 -17.54 1.55
CA ALA A 31 2.06 -16.34 2.13
C ALA A 31 2.04 -15.28 1.02
N GLU A 32 0.85 -14.90 0.57
CA GLU A 32 0.69 -13.65 -0.17
C GLU A 32 1.26 -12.54 0.70
N THR A 33 2.48 -12.09 0.37
CA THR A 33 3.11 -10.96 1.06
C THR A 33 2.51 -9.69 0.47
N GLY A 34 1.28 -9.37 0.89
CA GLY A 34 0.55 -8.20 0.43
C GLY A 34 -0.93 -8.22 0.80
N LEU A 35 -1.56 -7.04 0.79
CA LEU A 35 -3.01 -6.93 0.84
C LEU A 35 -3.58 -7.23 -0.56
N ASN A 36 -4.61 -8.06 -0.64
CA ASN A 36 -5.36 -8.21 -1.88
C ASN A 36 -6.12 -6.91 -2.22
N VAL A 37 -6.62 -6.78 -3.46
CA VAL A 37 -7.28 -5.55 -3.93
C VAL A 37 -8.44 -5.14 -3.01
N GLN A 38 -9.25 -6.08 -2.55
CA GLN A 38 -10.38 -5.79 -1.67
C GLN A 38 -9.92 -5.24 -0.32
N GLN A 39 -8.89 -5.86 0.29
CA GLN A 39 -8.29 -5.40 1.54
C GLN A 39 -7.68 -4.00 1.40
N HIS A 40 -7.02 -3.72 0.26
CA HIS A 40 -6.45 -2.41 0.00
C HIS A 40 -7.52 -1.33 -0.16
N VAL A 41 -8.57 -1.60 -0.93
CA VAL A 41 -9.70 -0.66 -1.15
C VAL A 41 -10.46 -0.40 0.15
N TRP A 42 -10.73 -1.46 0.91
CA TRP A 42 -11.40 -1.34 2.20
C TRP A 42 -10.59 -0.47 3.19
N LEU A 43 -9.27 -0.66 3.25
CA LEU A 43 -8.41 0.13 4.12
C LEU A 43 -8.42 1.61 3.72
N GLN A 44 -8.40 1.93 2.42
CA GLN A 44 -8.49 3.31 1.94
C GLN A 44 -9.82 3.97 2.34
N LEU A 45 -10.94 3.26 2.21
CA LEU A 45 -12.26 3.75 2.63
C LEU A 45 -12.31 4.00 4.15
N LEU A 46 -11.72 3.09 4.94
CA LEU A 46 -11.63 3.25 6.38
C LEU A 46 -10.79 4.48 6.76
N CYS A 47 -9.62 4.66 6.14
CA CYS A 47 -8.76 5.82 6.35
C CYS A 47 -9.48 7.13 5.97
N ALA A 48 -10.22 7.15 4.87
CA ALA A 48 -10.99 8.31 4.45
C ALA A 48 -12.10 8.66 5.47
N ALA A 49 -12.80 7.67 6.01
CA ALA A 49 -13.82 7.90 7.03
C ALA A 49 -13.22 8.36 8.38
N LEU A 50 -12.07 7.83 8.77
CA LEU A 50 -11.37 8.25 9.99
C LEU A 50 -10.71 9.63 9.88
N ALA A 51 -10.48 10.12 8.66
CA ALA A 51 -10.00 11.49 8.45
C ALA A 51 -11.04 12.55 8.86
N ASP A 52 -12.32 12.18 8.94
CA ASP A 52 -13.34 12.99 9.58
C ASP A 52 -13.24 12.85 11.11
N GLY A 53 -12.79 13.92 11.77
CA GLY A 53 -12.59 13.96 13.22
C GLY A 53 -13.86 13.82 14.06
N ASN A 54 -15.05 13.85 13.45
CA ASN A 54 -16.33 13.62 14.15
C ASN A 54 -16.81 12.16 14.06
N THR A 55 -16.15 11.33 13.26
CA THR A 55 -16.58 9.95 13.01
C THR A 55 -15.93 8.99 14.01
N SER A 56 -16.76 8.13 14.63
CA SER A 56 -16.27 7.06 15.51
C SER A 56 -15.64 5.92 14.71
N SER A 57 -14.69 5.19 15.29
CA SER A 57 -14.09 4.01 14.66
C SER A 57 -15.11 2.95 14.22
N LYS A 58 -16.20 2.79 15.00
CA LYS A 58 -17.32 1.92 14.66
C LYS A 58 -18.04 2.38 13.39
N ASN A 59 -18.32 3.67 13.26
CA ASN A 59 -18.99 4.23 12.09
C ASN A 59 -18.09 4.22 10.87
N ALA A 60 -16.79 4.49 11.03
CA ALA A 60 -15.82 4.40 9.95
C ALA A 60 -15.70 2.97 9.39
N LYS A 61 -15.69 1.96 10.26
CA LYS A 61 -15.74 0.56 9.86
C LYS A 61 -17.01 0.25 9.07
N LEU A 62 -18.18 0.65 9.59
CA LEU A 62 -19.46 0.41 8.93
C LEU A 62 -19.49 1.07 7.54
N PHE A 63 -19.00 2.32 7.44
CA PHE A 63 -18.86 3.01 6.17
C PHE A 63 -17.97 2.23 5.18
N ALA A 64 -16.80 1.76 5.62
CA ALA A 64 -15.90 0.99 4.77
C ALA A 64 -16.53 -0.33 4.29
N ASP A 65 -17.26 -1.01 5.18
CA ASP A 65 -17.99 -2.24 4.83
C ASP A 65 -19.10 -1.98 3.80
N GLU A 66 -19.87 -0.91 3.97
CA GLU A 66 -20.99 -0.56 3.08
C GLU A 66 -20.53 0.02 1.73
N ALA A 67 -19.44 0.80 1.72
CA ALA A 67 -18.91 1.44 0.52
C ALA A 67 -18.06 0.51 -0.36
N LEU A 68 -17.55 -0.61 0.19
CA LEU A 68 -16.65 -1.53 -0.52
C LEU A 68 -17.23 -2.06 -1.84
N PRO A 69 -18.48 -2.58 -1.92
CA PRO A 69 -19.01 -3.11 -3.18
C PRO A 69 -19.11 -2.05 -4.28
N LEU A 70 -19.48 -0.81 -3.91
CA LEU A 70 -19.56 0.30 -4.84
C LEU A 70 -18.18 0.70 -5.37
N ALA A 71 -17.18 0.79 -4.49
CA ALA A 71 -15.81 1.12 -4.85
C ALA A 71 -15.21 0.05 -5.77
N LEU A 72 -15.41 -1.23 -5.48
CA LEU A 72 -14.94 -2.33 -6.32
C LEU A 72 -15.57 -2.29 -7.71
N LYS A 73 -16.89 -2.13 -7.81
CA LYS A 73 -17.58 -1.98 -9.09
C LYS A 73 -17.03 -0.81 -9.90
N ARG A 74 -16.75 0.33 -9.25
CA ARG A 74 -16.21 1.49 -9.94
C ARG A 74 -14.78 1.25 -10.45
N LEU A 75 -13.97 0.51 -9.71
CA LEU A 75 -12.62 0.12 -10.16
C LEU A 75 -12.68 -0.81 -11.38
N GLU A 76 -13.64 -1.74 -11.41
CA GLU A 76 -13.87 -2.60 -12.58
C GLU A 76 -14.28 -1.81 -13.83
N GLU A 77 -15.11 -0.77 -13.67
CA GLU A 77 -15.50 0.12 -14.79
C GLU A 77 -14.36 1.02 -15.31
N LEU A 78 -13.31 1.23 -14.50
CA LEU A 78 -12.16 2.06 -14.84
C LEU A 78 -10.97 1.27 -15.40
N ALA A 79 -10.99 -0.05 -15.26
CA ALA A 79 -9.98 -0.97 -15.78
C ALA A 79 -10.25 -1.32 -17.26
#